data_AF-A0A496UAR7-F1
#
_entry.id   AF-A0A496UAR7-F1
#
_cell.length_a   1.000
_cell.length_b   1.000
_cell.length_c   1.000
_cell.angle_alpha   90.00
_cell.angle_beta   90.00
_cell.angle_gamma   90.00
#
_symmetry.space_group_name_H-M   'P 1'
#
loop_
_entity.id
_entity.type
_entity.pdbx_description
1 polymer ?
#
loop_
_entity_poly.entity_id
_entity_poly.type
_entity_poly.pdbx_seq_one_letter_code
_entity_poly.pdbx_strand_id
1 'polypeptide(L)'
;MYGKLPPSQGRKTRLLTALLLTGVFLATGTILLLSRNGIMAITEIQSDVNNVTAENRRLEAEIDSLNTVIDLLENDSLYMEKRVREILGWGREGEMVVRFMEPDTE
;
A
#
# COMPACT_ATOMS: atom_id res chain seq x y z
N MET A 1 -58.14 35.38 -43.32
CA MET A 1 -58.36 34.18 -42.50
C MET A 1 -57.03 33.46 -42.28
N TYR A 2 -56.69 33.22 -41.01
CA TYR A 2 -55.74 32.26 -40.43
C TYR A 2 -54.27 32.21 -40.90
N GLY A 3 -53.45 32.99 -40.19
CA GLY A 3 -52.24 32.58 -39.46
C GLY A 3 -51.35 31.46 -40.02
N LYS A 4 -50.25 31.83 -40.68
CA LYS A 4 -49.07 30.97 -40.79
C LYS A 4 -48.38 30.87 -39.42
N LEU A 5 -48.36 29.68 -38.84
CA LEU A 5 -47.55 29.40 -37.65
C LEU A 5 -46.05 29.34 -38.02
N PRO A 6 -45.15 29.90 -37.20
CA PRO A 6 -43.73 29.98 -37.53
C PRO A 6 -43.00 28.63 -37.29
N PRO A 7 -42.11 28.18 -38.20
CA PRO A 7 -41.38 26.92 -38.08
C PRO A 7 -40.15 27.04 -37.16
N SER A 8 -40.30 27.62 -35.97
CA SER A 8 -39.19 27.77 -35.00
C SER A 8 -39.26 26.79 -33.82
N GLN A 9 -40.36 26.03 -33.72
CA GLN A 9 -40.65 25.19 -32.56
C GLN A 9 -39.73 23.96 -32.47
N GLY A 10 -39.37 23.35 -33.61
CA GLY A 10 -38.55 22.13 -33.67
C GLY A 10 -37.08 22.31 -33.26
N ARG A 11 -36.50 23.52 -33.37
CA ARG A 11 -35.14 23.79 -32.90
C ARG A 11 -35.08 23.95 -31.38
N LYS A 12 -36.08 24.63 -30.79
CA LYS A 12 -36.17 24.83 -29.34
C LYS A 12 -36.42 23.52 -28.60
N THR A 13 -37.28 22.65 -29.13
CA THR A 13 -37.53 21.33 -28.54
C THR A 13 -36.30 20.42 -28.61
N ARG A 14 -35.57 20.41 -29.74
CA ARG A 14 -34.31 19.65 -29.88
C ARG A 14 -33.21 20.11 -28.91
N LEU A 15 -33.07 21.43 -28.74
CA LEU A 15 -32.13 21.98 -27.78
C LEU A 15 -32.51 21.62 -26.35
N LEU A 16 -33.79 21.71 -25.99
CA LEU A 16 -34.28 21.30 -24.67
C LEU A 16 -34.06 19.80 -24.41
N THR A 17 -34.34 18.93 -25.38
CA THR A 17 -34.08 17.49 -25.23
C THR A 17 -32.60 17.18 -25.11
N ALA A 18 -31.74 17.88 -25.86
CA ALA A 18 -30.29 17.71 -25.76
C ALA A 18 -29.78 18.15 -24.37
N LEU A 19 -30.24 19.29 -23.87
CA LEU A 19 -29.87 19.81 -22.55
C LEU A 19 -30.32 18.87 -21.43
N LEU A 20 -31.53 18.29 -21.56
CA LEU A 20 -32.07 17.31 -20.62
C LEU A 20 -31.25 16.01 -20.65
N LEU A 21 -30.90 15.51 -21.84
CA LEU A 21 -30.03 14.33 -21.98
C LEU A 21 -28.63 14.57 -21.42
N THR A 22 -28.02 15.73 -21.68
CA THR A 22 -26.71 16.09 -21.11
C THR A 22 -26.79 16.20 -19.59
N GLY A 23 -27.85 16.82 -19.06
CA GLY A 23 -28.07 16.91 -17.61
C GLY A 23 -28.23 15.54 -16.95
N VAL A 24 -29.02 14.64 -17.57
CA VAL A 24 -29.16 13.26 -17.10
C VAL A 24 -27.84 12.52 -17.16
N PHE A 25 -27.09 12.63 -18.25
CA PHE A 25 -25.78 11.99 -18.41
C PHE A 25 -24.76 12.47 -17.36
N LEU A 26 -24.73 13.76 -17.07
CA LEU A 26 -23.90 14.33 -16.01
C LEU A 26 -24.35 13.86 -14.62
N ALA A 27 -25.66 13.79 -14.38
CA ALA A 27 -26.21 13.30 -13.13
C ALA A 27 -25.89 11.80 -12.90
N THR A 28 -26.06 10.94 -13.91
CA THR A 28 -25.67 9.53 -13.79
C THR A 28 -24.16 9.36 -13.69
N GLY A 29 -23.37 10.13 -14.45
CA GLY A 29 -21.91 10.10 -14.35
C GLY A 29 -21.42 10.47 -12.94
N THR A 30 -21.96 11.55 -12.37
CA THR A 30 -21.61 11.99 -11.00
C THR A 30 -22.10 11.00 -9.95
N ILE A 31 -23.31 10.44 -10.08
CA ILE A 31 -23.80 9.40 -9.17
C ILE A 31 -22.93 8.14 -9.25
N LEU A 32 -22.48 7.72 -10.44
CA LEU A 32 -21.60 6.55 -10.57
C LEU A 32 -20.20 6.79 -9.98
N LEU A 33 -19.69 8.02 -10.06
CA LEU A 33 -18.40 8.39 -9.49
C LEU A 33 -18.45 8.60 -7.97
N LEU A 34 -19.53 9.19 -7.44
CA LEU A 34 -19.70 9.50 -6.01
C LEU A 34 -20.47 8.43 -5.22
N SER A 35 -21.16 7.51 -5.90
CA SER A 35 -21.79 6.36 -5.26
C SER A 35 -20.72 5.56 -4.53
N ARG A 36 -21.07 5.07 -3.34
CA ARG A 36 -20.25 4.30 -2.39
C ARG A 36 -19.58 3.05 -2.97
N ASN A 37 -19.89 2.69 -4.22
CA ASN A 37 -19.32 1.58 -5.00
C ASN A 37 -18.50 2.05 -6.23
N GLY A 38 -18.24 3.35 -6.34
CA GLY A 38 -17.51 3.94 -7.46
C GLY A 38 -16.07 3.45 -7.51
N ILE A 39 -15.50 3.50 -8.72
CA ILE A 39 -14.12 3.10 -9.08
C ILE A 39 -13.05 3.56 -8.07
N MET A 40 -13.28 4.66 -7.35
CA MET A 40 -12.38 5.17 -6.31
C MET A 40 -12.30 4.28 -5.07
N ALA A 41 -13.42 3.70 -4.62
CA ALA A 41 -13.44 2.74 -3.51
C ALA A 41 -12.71 1.44 -3.89
N ILE A 42 -12.79 1.04 -5.17
CA ILE A 42 -12.07 -0.15 -5.68
C ILE A 42 -10.56 0.10 -5.65
N THR A 43 -10.10 1.31 -6.02
CA THR A 43 -8.67 1.65 -5.98
C THR A 43 -8.12 1.73 -4.55
N GLU A 44 -8.92 2.22 -3.60
CA GLU A 44 -8.54 2.27 -2.19
C GLU A 44 -8.43 0.86 -1.60
N ILE A 45 -9.44 0.01 -1.83
CA ILE A 45 -9.40 -1.40 -1.40
C ILE A 45 -8.24 -2.15 -2.05
N GLN A 46 -7.94 -1.91 -3.33
CA GLN A 46 -6.80 -2.53 -4.00
C GLN A 46 -5.46 -2.09 -3.39
N SER A 47 -5.35 -0.81 -3.00
CA SER A 47 -4.17 -0.29 -2.32
C SER A 47 -3.99 -0.95 -0.94
N ASP A 48 -5.08 -1.09 -0.18
CA ASP A 48 -5.05 -1.74 1.13
C ASP A 48 -4.66 -3.22 1.03
N VAL A 49 -5.23 -3.95 0.07
CA VAL A 49 -4.85 -5.34 -0.21
C VAL A 49 -3.36 -5.44 -0.57
N ASN A 50 -2.84 -4.53 -1.39
CA ASN A 50 -1.43 -4.53 -1.76
C ASN A 50 -0.52 -4.27 -0.55
N ASN A 51 -0.89 -3.32 0.31
CA ASN A 51 -0.14 -3.00 1.53
C ASN A 51 -0.11 -4.20 2.49
N VAL A 52 -1.27 -4.80 2.77
CA VAL A 52 -1.37 -5.98 3.64
C VAL A 52 -0.61 -7.17 3.07
N THR A 53 -0.64 -7.36 1.75
CA THR A 53 0.12 -8.44 1.10
C THR A 53 1.63 -8.19 1.20
N ALA A 54 2.08 -6.95 1.06
CA ALA A 54 3.49 -6.60 1.22
C ALA A 54 3.97 -6.82 2.67
N GLU A 55 3.13 -6.47 3.65
CA GLU A 55 3.43 -6.67 5.06
C GLU A 55 3.48 -8.15 5.44
N ASN A 56 2.54 -8.97 4.94
CA ASN A 56 2.59 -10.42 5.11
C ASN A 56 3.89 -11.02 4.56
N ARG A 57 4.31 -10.65 3.35
CA ARG A 57 5.59 -11.13 2.78
C ARG A 57 6.79 -10.72 3.62
N ARG A 58 6.76 -9.53 4.20
CA ARG A 58 7.84 -9.05 5.09
C ARG A 58 7.91 -9.89 6.36
N LEU A 59 6.76 -10.16 6.96
CA LEU A 59 6.66 -10.98 8.18
C LEU A 59 7.05 -12.44 7.92
N GLU A 60 6.64 -13.02 6.79
CA GLU A 60 7.07 -14.36 6.38
C GLU A 60 8.60 -14.44 6.25
N ALA A 61 9.24 -13.46 5.59
CA ALA A 61 10.69 -13.41 5.48
C ALA A 61 11.40 -13.27 6.85
N GLU A 62 10.81 -12.52 7.77
CA GLU A 62 11.32 -12.38 9.14
C GLU A 62 11.21 -13.69 9.91
N ILE A 63 10.08 -14.40 9.80
CA ILE A 63 9.87 -15.74 10.37
C ILE A 63 10.90 -16.72 9.83
N ASP A 64 11.13 -16.77 8.52
CA ASP A 64 12.11 -17.68 7.90
C ASP A 64 13.54 -17.39 8.39
N SER A 65 13.90 -16.11 8.51
CA SER A 65 15.19 -15.69 9.07
C SER A 65 15.32 -16.12 10.52
N LEU A 66 14.29 -15.92 11.34
CA LEU A 66 14.31 -16.30 12.75
C LEU A 66 14.39 -17.82 12.93
N ASN A 67 13.64 -18.59 12.14
CA ASN A 67 13.71 -20.04 12.15
C ASN A 67 15.10 -20.54 11.79
N THR A 68 15.74 -19.95 10.78
CA THR A 68 17.13 -20.27 10.44
C THR A 68 18.08 -20.03 11.61
N VAL A 69 17.88 -18.92 12.35
CA VAL A 69 18.69 -18.62 13.55
C VAL A 69 18.41 -19.63 14.66
N ILE A 70 17.16 -20.01 14.90
CA ILE A 70 16.79 -21.05 15.87
C ILE A 70 17.47 -22.37 15.52
N ASP A 71 17.39 -22.80 14.26
CA ASP A 71 18.02 -24.05 13.80
C ASP A 71 19.53 -24.04 14.04
N LEU A 72 20.20 -22.91 13.80
CA LEU A 72 21.63 -22.74 14.07
C LEU A 72 21.94 -22.75 15.58
N LEU A 73 21.10 -22.13 16.41
CA LEU A 73 21.29 -22.13 17.86
C LEU A 73 21.05 -23.52 18.48
N GLU A 74 20.08 -24.28 17.97
CA GLU A 74 19.73 -25.60 18.49
C GLU A 74 20.67 -26.70 18.01
N ASN A 75 21.11 -26.65 16.75
CA ASN A 75 21.84 -27.76 16.14
C ASN A 75 23.35 -27.49 15.96
N ASP A 76 23.84 -26.25 16.10
CA ASP A 76 25.25 -25.91 15.92
C ASP A 76 25.90 -25.38 17.22
N SER A 77 26.61 -26.28 17.91
CA SER A 77 27.38 -25.96 19.11
C SER A 77 28.47 -24.90 18.90
N LEU A 78 29.05 -24.79 17.69
CA LEU A 78 30.06 -23.78 17.37
C LEU A 78 29.43 -22.40 17.18
N TYR A 79 28.20 -22.36 16.64
CA TYR A 79 27.43 -21.12 16.53
C TYR A 79 27.08 -20.56 17.91
N MET A 80 26.63 -21.43 18.83
CA MET A 80 26.37 -21.06 20.24
C MET A 80 27.62 -20.53 20.94
N GLU A 81 28.76 -21.22 20.82
CA GLU A 81 30.04 -20.76 21.38
C GLU A 81 30.41 -19.37 20.86
N LYS A 82 30.29 -19.14 19.55
CA LYS A 82 30.58 -17.85 18.90
C LYS A 82 29.69 -16.73 19.43
N ARG A 83 28.38 -16.97 19.58
CA ARG A 83 27.42 -15.95 20.09
C ARG A 83 27.68 -15.60 21.55
N VAL A 84 27.95 -16.60 22.40
CA VAL A 84 28.35 -16.37 23.79
C VAL A 84 29.64 -15.54 23.85
N ARG A 85 30.59 -15.81 22.94
CA ARG A 85 31.85 -15.08 22.85
C ARG A 85 31.67 -13.61 22.47
N GLU A 86 30.81 -13.33 21.49
CA GLU A 86 30.42 -11.97 21.11
C GLU A 86 29.78 -11.20 22.29
N ILE A 87 28.85 -11.84 23.01
CA ILE A 87 28.16 -11.23 24.16
C ILE A 87 29.14 -10.90 25.30
N LEU A 88 30.10 -11.79 25.57
CA LEU A 88 31.11 -11.60 26.62
C LEU A 88 32.28 -10.72 26.18
N GLY A 89 32.36 -10.35 24.89
CA GLY A 89 33.48 -9.60 24.32
C GLY A 89 34.80 -10.37 24.39
N TRP A 90 34.75 -11.71 24.30
CA TRP A 90 35.92 -12.58 24.31
C TRP A 90 36.37 -12.86 22.86
N GLY A 91 37.67 -13.08 22.64
CA GLY A 91 38.23 -13.45 21.33
C GLY A 91 38.88 -14.84 21.41
N ARG A 92 39.06 -15.53 20.28
CA ARG A 92 39.94 -16.71 20.24
C ARG A 92 41.40 -16.28 20.42
N GLU A 93 42.24 -17.23 20.81
CA GLU A 93 43.69 -17.02 20.85
C GLU A 93 44.18 -16.58 19.46
N GLY A 94 44.63 -15.32 19.34
CA GLY A 94 45.05 -14.69 18.08
C GLY A 94 44.06 -13.68 17.45
N GLU A 95 42.85 -13.49 17.99
CA GLU A 95 41.88 -12.50 17.49
C GLU A 95 41.97 -11.16 18.26
N MET A 96 42.00 -10.03 17.55
CA MET A 96 41.98 -8.68 18.15
C MET A 96 40.52 -8.25 18.41
N VAL A 97 40.16 -8.10 19.70
CA VAL A 97 38.85 -7.54 20.10
C VAL A 97 38.96 -6.01 20.19
N VAL A 98 38.35 -5.30 19.24
CA VAL A 98 38.26 -3.83 19.25
C VAL A 98 37.02 -3.42 20.05
N ARG A 99 37.22 -2.81 21.22
CA ARG A 99 36.15 -2.17 22.00
C ARG A 99 36.23 -0.65 21.80
N PHE A 100 35.16 -0.07 21.28
CA PHE A 100 35.02 1.39 21.22
C PHE A 100 34.56 1.85 22.60
N MET A 101 35.44 2.51 23.35
CA MET A 101 35.02 3.26 24.54
C MET A 101 34.58 4.65 24.09
N GLU A 102 33.36 5.03 24.47
CA GLU A 102 32.88 6.40 24.28
C GLU A 102 33.74 7.31 25.19
N PRO A 103 34.29 8.42 24.67
CA PRO A 103 35.16 9.27 25.46
C PRO A 103 34.38 9.85 26.64
N ASP A 104 34.93 9.74 27.85
CA ASP A 104 34.39 10.37 29.04
C ASP A 104 34.23 11.88 28.77
N THR A 105 32.99 12.33 28.60
CA THR A 105 32.67 13.75 28.57
C THR A 105 32.75 14.26 30.01
N GLU A 106 33.91 14.80 30.39
CA GLU A 106 34.07 15.66 31.59
C GLU A 106 33.32 16.98 31.45
#